data_AF-A0A947A4W7-F1
#
_entry.id   AF-A0A947A4W7-F1
#
_cell.length_a   1.000
_cell.length_b   1.000
_cell.length_c   1.000
_cell.angle_alpha   90.00
_cell.angle_beta   90.00
_cell.angle_gamma   90.00
#
_symmetry.space_group_name_H-M   'P 1'
#
loop_
_entity.id
_entity.type
_entity.pdbx_description
1 polymer ?
#
loop_
_entity_poly.entity_id
_entity_poly.type
_entity_poly.pdbx_seq_one_letter_code
_entity_poly.pdbx_strand_id
1 'polypeptide(L)'
;MMIMKRFYVWLGLFLLLGLSACELEDDNIKFHFVALQATSVDIPDTFTLNETYEVSVTFIKPNACVFFEGFDVRQEDTTVRNVVVIGTEVDNQQCAQEVEELTETFDFLVIYDQPYLFRFWAGEDENGEQEYIEITVPVN
;
A
#
# COMPACT_ATOMS: atom_id res chain seq x y z
N MET A 1 9.30 -54.67 -35.95
CA MET A 1 9.01 -54.55 -34.51
C MET A 1 10.23 -54.04 -33.73
N MET A 2 10.82 -52.90 -34.11
CA MET A 2 11.97 -52.29 -33.39
C MET A 2 11.82 -50.76 -33.21
N ILE A 3 10.99 -50.11 -34.03
CA ILE A 3 10.73 -48.66 -33.96
C ILE A 3 9.87 -48.28 -32.74
N MET A 4 8.85 -49.07 -32.40
CA MET A 4 8.01 -48.82 -31.22
C MET A 4 8.79 -48.90 -29.90
N LYS A 5 9.69 -49.88 -29.75
CA LYS A 5 10.53 -50.03 -28.54
C LYS A 5 11.45 -48.83 -28.30
N ARG A 6 11.93 -48.20 -29.37
CA ARG A 6 12.74 -46.98 -29.29
C ARG A 6 11.90 -45.78 -28.84
N PHE A 7 10.66 -45.68 -29.31
CA PHE A 7 9.75 -44.59 -28.93
C PHE A 7 9.38 -44.62 -27.43
N TYR A 8 9.16 -45.82 -26.87
CA TYR A 8 8.91 -45.98 -25.43
C TYR A 8 10.11 -45.61 -24.54
N VAL A 9 11.35 -45.75 -25.04
CA VAL A 9 12.56 -45.33 -24.31
C VAL A 9 12.65 -43.79 -24.25
N TRP A 10 12.32 -43.10 -25.34
CA TRP A 10 12.30 -41.63 -25.36
C TRP A 10 11.13 -41.05 -24.54
N LEU A 11 9.97 -41.71 -24.54
CA LEU A 11 8.82 -41.33 -23.70
C LEU A 11 9.11 -41.53 -22.20
N GLY A 12 9.86 -42.57 -21.83
CA GLY A 12 10.30 -42.80 -20.45
C GLY A 12 11.33 -41.77 -19.97
N LEU A 13 12.23 -41.32 -20.85
CA LEU A 13 13.25 -40.30 -20.52
C LEU A 13 12.63 -38.91 -20.28
N PHE A 14 11.57 -38.56 -21.01
CA PHE A 14 10.85 -37.30 -20.81
C PHE A 14 10.03 -37.28 -19.51
N LEU A 15 9.57 -38.45 -19.04
CA LEU A 15 8.83 -38.59 -17.78
C LEU A 15 9.73 -38.45 -16.54
N LEU A 16 11.02 -38.75 -16.66
CA LEU A 16 12.02 -38.63 -15.58
C LEU A 16 12.51 -37.18 -15.36
N LEU A 17 12.34 -36.30 -16.35
CA LEU A 17 12.74 -34.88 -16.26
C LEU A 17 11.66 -33.98 -15.62
N GLY A 18 10.46 -34.50 -15.33
CA GLY A 18 9.34 -33.72 -14.82
C GLY A 18 9.18 -33.67 -13.30
N LEU A 19 10.04 -34.34 -12.53
CA LEU A 19 9.89 -34.47 -11.07
C LEU A 19 10.87 -33.63 -10.23
N SER A 20 11.73 -32.81 -10.85
CA SER A 20 12.44 -31.75 -10.12
C SER A 20 11.53 -30.53 -9.98
N ALA A 21 10.40 -30.67 -9.28
CA ALA A 21 9.73 -29.53 -8.70
C ALA A 21 10.73 -28.95 -7.68
N CYS A 22 11.25 -27.77 -7.98
CA CYS A 22 12.14 -27.06 -7.09
C CYS A 22 11.31 -26.70 -5.85
N GLU A 23 11.48 -27.46 -4.77
CA GLU A 23 11.00 -27.05 -3.45
C GLU A 23 11.90 -25.87 -3.06
N LEU A 24 11.39 -24.66 -3.29
CA LEU A 24 12.04 -23.45 -2.81
C LEU A 24 11.88 -23.49 -1.29
N GLU A 25 12.94 -23.87 -0.57
CA GLU A 25 13.05 -23.57 0.86
C GLU A 25 12.94 -22.05 0.99
N ASP A 26 11.76 -21.60 1.37
CA ASP A 26 11.36 -20.19 1.38
C ASP A 26 11.89 -19.52 2.65
N ASP A 27 13.20 -19.31 2.70
CA ASP A 27 13.90 -18.47 3.69
C ASP A 27 13.65 -16.97 3.44
N ASN A 28 12.64 -16.61 2.64
CA ASN A 28 12.29 -15.22 2.40
C ASN A 28 11.58 -14.61 3.62
N ILE A 29 11.97 -13.38 3.94
CA ILE A 29 11.26 -12.56 4.92
C ILE A 29 9.84 -12.35 4.40
N LYS A 30 8.85 -12.83 5.17
CA LYS A 30 7.43 -12.64 4.87
C LYS A 30 7.01 -11.26 5.38
N PHE A 31 6.33 -10.52 4.52
CA PHE A 31 5.80 -9.19 4.84
C PHE A 31 4.48 -8.98 4.10
N HIS A 32 3.68 -8.05 4.61
CA HIS A 32 2.44 -7.64 3.97
C HIS A 32 2.20 -6.13 4.14
N PHE A 33 1.38 -5.56 3.26
CA PHE A 33 1.01 -4.15 3.36
C PHE A 33 -0.15 -3.96 4.33
N VAL A 34 -0.09 -2.89 5.10
CA VAL A 34 -1.09 -2.50 6.09
C VAL A 34 -1.47 -1.04 5.90
N ALA A 35 -2.72 -0.68 6.20
CA ALA A 35 -3.15 0.71 6.26
C ALA A 35 -2.83 1.28 7.64
N LEU A 36 -2.27 2.48 7.69
CA LEU A 36 -1.94 3.19 8.93
C LEU A 36 -2.94 4.31 9.17
N GLN A 37 -3.42 4.39 10.41
CA GLN A 37 -4.47 5.33 10.81
C GLN A 37 -3.90 6.76 10.83
N ALA A 38 -4.44 7.64 9.98
CA ALA A 38 -4.13 9.06 10.04
C ALA A 38 -4.78 9.70 11.28
N THR A 39 -4.03 10.55 11.99
CA THR A 39 -4.49 11.26 13.19
C THR A 39 -4.58 12.77 12.98
N SER A 40 -3.77 13.34 12.09
CA SER A 40 -3.87 14.74 11.70
C SER A 40 -3.29 14.99 10.30
N VAL A 41 -3.72 16.08 9.68
CA VAL A 41 -3.28 16.50 8.35
C VAL A 41 -3.00 17.99 8.38
N ASP A 42 -1.84 18.39 7.86
CA ASP A 42 -1.50 19.77 7.57
C ASP A 42 -1.48 19.96 6.05
N ILE A 43 -2.40 20.79 5.57
CA ILE A 43 -2.64 21.07 4.16
C ILE A 43 -3.04 22.54 4.02
N PRO A 44 -2.57 23.27 2.98
CA PRO A 44 -2.91 24.68 2.80
C PRO A 44 -4.42 24.95 2.75
N ASP A 45 -4.83 26.09 3.31
CA ASP A 45 -6.24 26.54 3.31
C ASP A 45 -6.78 26.83 1.91
N THR A 46 -5.91 27.12 0.94
CA THR A 46 -6.27 27.43 -0.45
C THR A 46 -5.19 26.97 -1.39
N PHE A 47 -5.58 26.61 -2.61
CA PHE A 47 -4.69 26.25 -3.71
C PHE A 47 -4.71 27.26 -4.84
N THR A 48 -3.63 27.29 -5.62
CA THR A 48 -3.54 27.97 -6.93
C THR A 48 -3.44 26.92 -8.03
N LEU A 49 -4.16 27.11 -9.13
CA LEU A 49 -4.11 26.20 -10.28
C LEU A 49 -2.69 26.10 -10.87
N ASN A 50 -2.25 24.87 -11.15
CA ASN A 50 -0.92 24.49 -11.65
C ASN A 50 0.23 24.67 -10.66
N GLU A 51 -0.04 24.84 -9.37
CA GLU A 51 0.97 24.78 -8.31
C GLU A 51 1.01 23.39 -7.65
N THR A 52 2.16 23.06 -7.05
CA THR A 52 2.36 21.83 -6.26
C THR A 52 2.48 22.21 -4.79
N TYR A 53 1.76 21.50 -3.94
CA TYR A 53 1.78 21.70 -2.50
C TYR A 53 2.23 20.42 -1.79
N GLU A 54 3.05 20.59 -0.77
CA GLU A 54 3.39 19.51 0.16
C GLU A 54 2.24 19.34 1.16
N VAL A 55 1.73 18.12 1.27
CA VAL A 55 0.69 17.73 2.23
C VAL A 55 1.34 16.87 3.29
N SER A 56 1.24 17.26 4.56
CA SER A 56 1.78 16.50 5.68
C SER A 56 0.69 15.70 6.37
N VAL A 57 0.95 14.41 6.62
CA VAL A 57 0.01 13.52 7.30
C VAL A 57 0.71 12.89 8.48
N THR A 58 0.11 13.04 9.67
CA THR A 58 0.54 12.34 10.87
C THR A 58 -0.30 11.09 11.03
N PHE A 59 0.34 9.96 11.34
CA PHE A 59 -0.30 8.66 11.46
C PHE A 59 0.32 7.81 12.58
N ILE A 60 -0.40 6.79 13.02
CA ILE A 60 0.05 5.87 14.05
C ILE A 60 0.84 4.72 13.43
N LYS A 61 2.11 4.57 13.83
CA LYS A 61 2.89 3.36 13.64
C LYS A 61 2.68 2.45 14.86
N PRO A 62 2.07 1.26 14.71
CA PRO A 62 1.58 0.48 15.84
C PRO A 62 2.66 -0.32 16.56
N ASN A 63 3.77 -0.65 15.90
CA ASN A 63 4.86 -1.44 16.50
C ASN A 63 6.17 -1.26 15.72
N ALA A 64 7.26 -1.86 16.22
CA ALA A 64 8.60 -1.76 15.64
C ALA A 64 8.83 -2.53 14.31
N CYS A 65 7.90 -3.38 13.89
CA CYS A 65 7.97 -4.15 12.63
C CYS A 65 7.17 -3.54 11.48
N VAL A 66 6.44 -2.46 11.74
CA VAL A 66 5.73 -1.70 10.71
C VAL A 66 6.61 -0.57 10.23
N PHE A 67 6.83 -0.48 8.93
CA PHE A 67 7.62 0.57 8.29
C PHE A 67 6.74 1.37 7.35
N PHE A 68 6.91 2.69 7.30
CA PHE A 68 6.23 3.51 6.31
C PHE A 68 6.68 3.13 4.90
N GLU A 69 5.73 2.85 4.02
CA GLU A 69 5.98 2.50 2.62
C GLU A 69 5.68 3.69 1.70
N GLY A 70 4.61 4.43 1.97
CA GLY A 70 4.21 5.56 1.13
C GLY A 70 2.75 5.97 1.33
N PHE A 71 2.30 6.85 0.46
CA PHE A 71 0.90 7.28 0.38
C PHE A 71 0.22 6.70 -0.85
N ASP A 72 -1.00 6.22 -0.65
CA ASP A 72 -1.87 5.78 -1.72
C ASP A 72 -2.97 6.82 -1.95
N VAL A 73 -2.72 7.72 -2.90
CA VAL A 73 -3.60 8.84 -3.25
C VAL A 73 -4.44 8.45 -4.46
N ARG A 74 -5.69 8.09 -4.23
CA ARG A 74 -6.62 7.66 -5.28
C ARG A 74 -7.60 8.75 -5.67
N GLN A 75 -7.82 8.89 -6.97
CA GLN A 75 -8.89 9.70 -7.52
C GLN A 75 -10.21 8.93 -7.47
N GLU A 76 -11.18 9.41 -6.69
CA GLU A 76 -12.55 8.88 -6.69
C GLU A 76 -13.43 9.59 -7.74
N ASP A 77 -13.27 10.91 -7.87
CA ASP A 77 -13.93 11.77 -8.85
C ASP A 77 -12.96 12.90 -9.26
N THR A 78 -13.37 13.82 -10.13
CA THR A 78 -12.61 14.93 -10.70
C THR A 78 -11.72 15.62 -9.65
N THR A 79 -12.29 16.09 -8.54
CA THR A 79 -11.56 16.74 -7.44
C THR A 79 -11.69 16.04 -6.08
N VAL A 80 -12.10 14.77 -6.07
CA VAL A 80 -12.14 13.96 -4.84
C VAL A 80 -10.91 13.05 -4.75
N ARG A 81 -10.20 13.10 -3.62
CA ARG A 81 -8.97 12.32 -3.37
C ARG A 81 -9.12 11.52 -2.08
N ASN A 82 -9.07 10.19 -2.19
CA ASN A 82 -8.94 9.30 -1.05
C ASN A 82 -7.46 9.06 -0.79
N VAL A 83 -7.02 9.25 0.45
CA VAL A 83 -5.62 9.13 0.84
C VAL A 83 -5.51 8.08 1.94
N VAL A 84 -4.64 7.09 1.73
CA VAL A 84 -4.32 6.07 2.73
C VAL A 84 -2.81 6.07 2.96
N VAL A 85 -2.39 6.09 4.22
CA VAL A 85 -0.99 5.85 4.57
C VAL A 85 -0.75 4.35 4.52
N ILE A 86 0.23 3.91 3.74
CA ILE A 86 0.59 2.50 3.59
C ILE A 86 1.87 2.22 4.37
N GLY A 87 1.83 1.15 5.16
CA GLY A 87 2.99 0.56 5.78
C GLY A 87 3.25 -0.85 5.29
N THR A 88 4.46 -1.33 5.55
CA THR A 88 4.87 -2.72 5.38
C THR A 88 5.09 -3.33 6.77
N GLU A 89 4.38 -4.40 7.10
CA GLU A 89 4.56 -5.16 8.34
C GLU A 89 5.31 -6.47 8.06
N VAL A 90 6.38 -6.73 8.81
CA VAL A 90 7.19 -7.95 8.69
C VAL A 90 6.68 -9.05 9.63
N ASP A 91 6.37 -10.22 9.08
CA ASP A 91 5.82 -11.36 9.82
C ASP A 91 6.90 -12.11 10.64
N ASN A 92 6.44 -12.88 11.63
CA ASN A 92 7.25 -13.83 12.41
C ASN A 92 8.46 -13.22 13.15
N GLN A 93 8.42 -11.91 13.40
CA GLN A 93 9.39 -11.22 14.24
C GLN A 93 8.78 -10.92 15.62
N GLN A 94 9.62 -10.96 16.67
CA GLN A 94 9.22 -10.44 17.98
C GLN A 94 9.29 -8.91 17.93
N CYS A 95 8.16 -8.30 17.58
CA CYS A 95 8.04 -6.85 17.44
C CYS A 95 7.85 -6.19 18.81
N ALA A 96 8.69 -5.22 19.14
CA ALA A 96 8.46 -4.38 20.31
C ALA A 96 7.15 -3.60 20.12
N GLN A 97 6.32 -3.56 21.17
CA GLN A 97 5.12 -2.74 21.22
C GLN A 97 5.56 -1.29 21.45
N GLU A 98 5.81 -0.61 20.35
CA GLU A 98 6.28 0.77 20.29
C GLU A 98 5.32 1.54 19.38
N VAL A 99 4.23 2.01 19.99
CA VAL A 99 3.25 2.86 19.32
C VAL A 99 3.83 4.27 19.27
N GLU A 100 4.01 4.79 18.08
CA GLU A 100 4.51 6.14 17.85
C GLU A 100 3.67 6.84 16.78
N GLU A 101 3.65 8.17 16.84
CA GLU A 101 3.11 9.01 15.76
C GLU A 101 4.25 9.48 14.88
N LEU A 102 4.11 9.27 13.57
CA LEU A 102 5.04 9.73 12.57
C LEU A 102 4.33 10.70 11.63
N THR A 103 5.08 11.67 11.11
CA THR A 103 4.59 12.61 10.11
C THR A 103 5.41 12.43 8.84
N GLU A 104 4.73 12.15 7.74
CA GLU A 104 5.34 12.03 6.40
C GLU A 104 4.60 12.95 5.43
N THR A 105 5.25 13.28 4.31
CA THR A 105 4.72 14.23 3.33
C THR A 105 4.59 13.63 1.94
N PHE A 106 3.69 14.19 1.14
CA PHE A 106 3.62 13.95 -0.30
C PHE A 106 3.29 15.23 -1.06
N ASP A 107 3.77 15.29 -2.30
CA ASP A 107 3.51 16.41 -3.20
C ASP A 107 2.19 16.22 -3.97
N PHE A 108 1.37 17.26 -4.00
CA PHE A 108 0.10 17.28 -4.72
C PHE A 108 0.06 18.41 -5.76
N LEU A 109 -0.05 18.06 -7.04
CA LEU A 109 -0.21 19.00 -8.14
C LEU A 109 -1.70 19.34 -8.39
N VAL A 110 -2.02 20.62 -8.36
CA VAL A 110 -3.38 21.14 -8.56
C VAL A 110 -3.64 21.34 -10.06
N ILE A 111 -4.54 20.52 -10.64
CA ILE A 111 -4.80 20.50 -12.10
C ILE A 111 -6.23 20.89 -12.50
N TYR A 112 -7.06 21.23 -11.53
CA TYR A 112 -8.47 21.60 -11.71
C TYR A 112 -8.76 22.85 -10.89
N ASP A 113 -9.66 23.69 -11.39
CA ASP A 113 -10.06 24.97 -10.81
C ASP A 113 -11.24 24.87 -9.82
N GLN A 114 -11.69 23.64 -9.55
CA GLN A 114 -12.75 23.35 -8.58
C GLN A 114 -12.13 23.00 -7.21
N PRO A 115 -12.86 23.22 -6.10
CA PRO A 115 -12.41 22.79 -4.78
C PRO A 115 -12.11 21.30 -4.73
N TYR A 116 -11.04 20.94 -4.03
CA TYR A 116 -10.65 19.54 -3.79
C TYR A 116 -11.20 19.05 -2.46
N LEU A 117 -11.83 17.88 -2.48
CA LEU A 117 -12.18 17.14 -1.27
C LEU A 117 -11.14 16.04 -1.05
N PHE A 118 -10.41 16.11 0.05
CA PHE A 118 -9.53 15.05 0.52
C PHE A 118 -10.22 14.26 1.62
N ARG A 119 -10.08 12.94 1.58
CA ARG A 119 -10.58 11.99 2.57
C ARG A 119 -9.41 11.10 2.99
N PHE A 120 -8.82 11.39 4.15
CA PHE A 120 -7.70 10.62 4.69
C PHE A 120 -8.26 9.52 5.58
N TRP A 121 -7.93 8.27 5.30
CA TRP A 121 -8.44 7.14 6.09
C TRP A 121 -7.95 7.22 7.54
N ALA A 122 -8.90 7.16 8.47
CA ALA A 122 -8.69 7.37 9.90
C ALA A 122 -9.10 6.16 10.75
N GLY A 123 -9.25 4.98 10.14
CA GLY A 123 -9.59 3.74 10.83
C GLY A 123 -10.99 3.22 10.52
N GLU A 124 -11.45 2.33 11.39
CA GLU A 124 -12.79 1.76 11.37
C GLU A 124 -13.44 1.95 12.75
N ASP A 125 -14.74 2.23 12.78
CA ASP A 125 -15.51 2.36 14.02
C ASP A 125 -15.86 0.98 14.63
N GLU A 126 -16.59 0.98 15.76
CA GLU A 126 -17.03 -0.25 16.44
C GLU A 126 -17.95 -1.14 15.59
N ASN A 127 -18.56 -0.60 14.52
CA ASN A 127 -19.44 -1.31 13.60
C ASN A 127 -18.70 -1.78 12.33
N GLY A 128 -17.42 -1.45 12.18
CA GLY A 128 -16.63 -1.71 10.97
C GLY A 128 -16.88 -0.72 9.83
N GLU A 129 -17.50 0.44 10.12
CA GLU A 129 -17.65 1.54 9.17
C GLU A 129 -16.35 2.33 9.08
N GLN A 130 -15.96 2.70 7.85
CA GLN A 130 -14.70 3.40 7.58
C GLN A 130 -14.79 4.86 8.02
N GLU A 131 -13.83 5.31 8.81
CA GLU A 131 -13.74 6.71 9.26
C GLU A 131 -12.70 7.48 8.44
N TYR A 132 -12.96 8.77 8.21
CA TYR A 132 -12.09 9.63 7.41
C TYR A 132 -11.93 11.02 8.05
N ILE A 133 -10.73 11.58 7.94
CA ILE A 133 -10.50 13.03 8.10
C ILE A 133 -10.80 13.67 6.74
N GLU A 134 -11.86 14.47 6.69
CA GLU A 134 -12.31 15.13 5.45
C GLU A 134 -11.95 16.61 5.43
N ILE A 135 -11.25 17.07 4.38
CA ILE A 135 -10.82 18.45 4.23
C ILE A 135 -11.16 18.92 2.81
N THR A 136 -11.87 20.05 2.71
CA THR A 136 -12.15 20.71 1.43
C THR A 136 -11.25 21.92 1.25
N VAL A 137 -10.44 21.93 0.18
CA VAL A 137 -9.51 23.01 -0.15
C VAL A 137 -9.98 23.74 -1.41
N PRO A 138 -10.38 25.03 -1.34
CA PRO A 138 -10.74 25.82 -2.51
C PRO A 138 -9.53 26.14 -3.40
N VAL A 139 -9.78 26.39 -4.69
CA VAL A 139 -8.77 26.83 -5.67
C VAL A 139 -9.08 28.28 -6.09
N ASN A 140 -8.06 29.14 -6.08
CA ASN A 140 -8.12 30.56 -6.44
C ASN A 140 -7.33 30.91 -7.70
#